data_AF-A0A814YJ94-F1
#
_entry.id   AF-A0A814YJ94-F1
#
_cell.length_a   1.000
_cell.length_b   1.000
_cell.length_c   1.000
_cell.angle_alpha   90.00
_cell.angle_beta   90.00
_cell.angle_gamma   90.00
#
_symmetry.space_group_name_H-M   'P 1'
#
loop_
_entity.id
_entity.type
_entity.pdbx_description
1 polymer ?
#
loop_
_entity_poly.entity_id
_entity_poly.type
_entity_poly.pdbx_seq_one_letter_code
_entity_poly.pdbx_strand_id
1 'polypeptide(L)'
;MDFQHRAGGKTGGGGVAKLRNALISKYKNNNNNRTDNLISCDISLRFMEPNPFQIAIFIWVVGFIWQEFKQVFTSGMRVYLTAHSNYVDCSMNILYILYFIFLYSSMIYTRTSMKTFRSGEYWKHMENYNSLTKEKQDHYLAKTYHILYWLNADRYYWNSGDSQNLAEAFFAMGNVASICRICFLLPIIGFVGPLQVNIY
;
A
#
# COMPACT_ATOMS: atom_id res chain seq x y z
N MET A 1 5.18 23.71 -0.99
CA MET A 1 3.91 24.19 -0.38
C MET A 1 2.80 24.54 -1.39
N ASP A 2 2.84 24.12 -2.67
CA ASP A 2 1.98 24.76 -3.70
C ASP A 2 1.30 23.80 -4.70
N PHE A 3 1.05 22.57 -4.31
CA PHE A 3 0.51 21.56 -5.24
C PHE A 3 -1.03 21.43 -5.20
N GLN A 4 -1.71 22.00 -4.21
CA GLN A 4 -3.16 21.78 -4.00
C GLN A 4 -4.01 23.04 -3.96
N HIS A 5 -3.42 24.21 -3.67
CA HIS A 5 -4.10 25.47 -3.96
C HIS A 5 -4.30 25.72 -5.48
N ARG A 6 -3.78 24.81 -6.31
CA ARG A 6 -3.91 24.80 -7.78
C ARG A 6 -4.70 23.60 -8.33
N ALA A 7 -5.17 22.68 -7.49
CA ALA A 7 -5.87 21.46 -7.91
C ALA A 7 -7.39 21.54 -7.69
N GLY A 8 -7.86 22.43 -6.82
CA GLY A 8 -9.29 22.62 -6.53
C GLY A 8 -10.07 23.49 -7.53
N GLY A 9 -9.47 23.92 -8.64
CA GLY A 9 -10.10 24.89 -9.53
C GLY A 9 -9.65 24.77 -10.97
N LYS A 10 -10.50 24.09 -11.76
CA LYS A 10 -10.61 24.20 -13.23
C LYS A 10 -9.39 23.69 -14.04
N THR A 11 -9.67 22.74 -14.94
CA THR A 11 -8.85 22.32 -16.10
C THR A 11 -7.60 21.46 -15.82
N GLY A 12 -7.80 20.13 -15.79
CA GLY A 12 -6.77 19.10 -15.62
C GLY A 12 -5.67 19.01 -16.69
N GLY A 13 -5.60 19.93 -17.67
CA GLY A 13 -4.54 19.95 -18.70
C GLY A 13 -3.30 20.77 -18.31
N GLY A 14 -3.47 21.87 -17.56
CA GLY A 14 -2.38 22.83 -17.31
C GLY A 14 -1.36 22.36 -16.27
N GLY A 15 -1.82 21.71 -15.20
CA GLY A 15 -0.95 21.19 -14.15
C GLY A 15 -0.05 20.05 -14.63
N VAL A 16 -0.61 19.13 -15.42
CA VAL A 16 0.10 17.98 -15.96
C VAL A 16 1.13 18.40 -17.00
N ALA A 17 0.81 19.36 -17.87
CA ALA A 17 1.76 19.92 -18.83
C ALA A 17 2.94 20.62 -18.13
N LYS A 18 2.67 21.37 -17.05
CA LYS A 18 3.72 22.02 -16.23
C LYS A 18 4.62 20.97 -15.56
N LEU A 19 4.03 19.93 -14.97
CA LEU A 19 4.75 18.83 -14.32
C LEU A 19 5.60 18.04 -15.32
N ARG A 20 5.04 17.70 -16.47
CA ARG A 20 5.75 17.06 -17.59
C ARG A 20 6.97 17.88 -18.00
N ASN A 21 6.80 19.18 -18.24
CA ASN A 21 7.91 20.05 -18.67
C ASN A 21 9.00 20.13 -17.59
N ALA A 22 8.63 20.17 -16.31
CA ALA A 22 9.59 20.13 -15.20
C ALA A 22 10.35 18.80 -15.15
N LEU A 23 9.67 17.67 -15.38
CA LEU A 23 10.27 16.34 -15.41
C LEU A 23 11.23 16.16 -16.59
N ILE A 24 10.82 16.58 -17.80
CA ILE A 24 11.67 16.54 -19.00
C ILE A 24 12.93 17.42 -18.80
N SER A 25 12.77 18.62 -18.23
CA SER A 25 13.89 19.52 -17.92
C SER A 25 14.88 18.88 -16.94
N LYS A 26 14.39 18.25 -15.87
CA LYS A 26 15.24 17.53 -14.90
C LYS A 26 15.96 16.33 -15.53
N TYR A 27 15.27 15.53 -16.34
CA TYR A 27 15.87 14.41 -17.06
C TYR A 27 16.99 14.88 -17.99
N LYS A 28 16.75 15.94 -18.77
CA LYS A 28 17.74 16.50 -19.72
C LYS A 28 18.97 17.06 -19.01
N ASN A 29 18.78 17.72 -17.86
CA ASN A 29 19.88 18.23 -17.05
C ASN A 29 20.74 17.09 -16.47
N ASN A 30 20.12 15.99 -16.06
CA ASN A 30 20.83 14.81 -15.55
C ASN A 30 21.63 14.10 -16.66
N ASN A 31 21.08 13.94 -17.86
CA ASN A 31 21.79 13.30 -18.97
C ASN A 31 23.07 14.05 -19.40
N ASN A 32 23.12 15.37 -19.23
CA ASN A 32 24.32 16.16 -19.52
C ASN A 32 25.39 16.06 -18.42
N ASN A 33 24.98 15.76 -17.19
CA ASN A 33 25.85 15.64 -16.03
C ASN A 33 25.85 14.17 -15.57
N ARG A 34 26.59 13.29 -16.26
CA ARG A 34 26.78 11.85 -15.96
C ARG A 34 27.06 11.56 -14.47
N THR A 35 26.03 11.64 -13.64
CA THR A 35 26.04 11.37 -12.22
C THR A 35 24.67 10.78 -11.92
N ASP A 36 24.67 9.58 -11.37
CA ASP A 36 23.56 8.64 -11.27
C ASP A 36 22.37 9.08 -10.37
N ASN A 37 22.18 10.39 -10.19
CA ASN A 37 21.19 11.01 -9.32
C ASN A 37 19.88 11.30 -10.06
N LEU A 38 19.38 10.32 -10.83
CA LEU A 38 18.06 10.40 -11.50
C LEU A 38 16.90 10.51 -10.49
N ILE A 39 17.22 10.44 -9.19
CA ILE A 39 16.31 10.40 -8.04
C ILE A 39 16.46 11.68 -7.18
N SER A 40 16.84 12.82 -7.77
CA SER A 40 16.69 14.14 -7.11
C SER A 40 15.50 14.92 -7.70
N CYS A 41 14.46 14.19 -8.08
CA CYS A 41 13.12 14.75 -7.98
C CYS A 41 12.85 14.85 -6.48
N ASP A 42 12.49 16.03 -5.98
CA ASP A 42 12.07 16.30 -4.60
C ASP A 42 10.69 15.65 -4.31
N ILE A 43 10.46 14.48 -4.92
CA ILE A 43 9.30 13.63 -4.82
C ILE A 43 9.71 12.59 -3.81
N SER A 44 9.12 12.64 -2.62
CA SER A 44 9.27 11.56 -1.65
C SER A 44 8.84 10.26 -2.32
N LEU A 45 9.76 9.31 -2.44
CA LEU A 45 9.52 8.07 -3.17
C LEU A 45 8.77 7.09 -2.27
N ARG A 46 7.71 6.45 -2.78
CA ARG A 46 7.00 5.40 -2.05
C ARG A 46 7.97 4.25 -1.71
N PHE A 47 7.88 3.72 -0.50
CA PHE A 47 8.72 2.61 -0.03
C PHE A 47 8.63 1.41 -0.99
N MET A 48 9.77 0.99 -1.54
CA MET A 48 9.86 -0.11 -2.51
C MET A 48 10.48 -1.39 -1.92
N GLU A 49 11.06 -1.29 -0.72
CA GLU A 49 11.78 -2.37 -0.05
C GLU A 49 10.98 -2.91 1.14
N PRO A 50 10.94 -4.24 1.33
CA PRO A 50 10.24 -4.84 2.46
C PRO A 50 10.95 -4.48 3.76
N ASN A 51 10.21 -3.91 4.71
CA ASN A 51 10.75 -3.58 6.02
C ASN A 51 11.05 -4.88 6.80
N PRO A 52 12.21 -5.03 7.46
CA PRO A 52 12.52 -6.18 8.30
C PRO A 52 11.40 -6.55 9.29
N PHE A 53 10.70 -5.56 9.85
CA PHE A 53 9.55 -5.80 10.73
C PHE A 53 8.37 -6.47 10.00
N GLN A 54 8.10 -6.08 8.76
CA GLN A 54 7.04 -6.71 7.95
C GLN A 54 7.37 -8.17 7.65
N ILE A 55 8.65 -8.49 7.43
CA ILE A 55 9.10 -9.87 7.21
C ILE A 55 8.91 -10.70 8.49
N ALA A 56 9.27 -10.16 9.66
CA ALA A 56 9.04 -10.84 10.93
C ALA A 56 7.56 -11.11 11.20
N ILE A 57 6.69 -10.12 10.96
CA ILE A 57 5.23 -10.26 11.08
C ILE A 57 4.72 -11.29 10.08
N PHE A 58 5.25 -11.33 8.85
CA PHE A 58 4.83 -12.31 7.85
C PHE A 58 5.12 -13.75 8.30
N ILE A 59 6.33 -14.00 8.80
CA ILE A 59 6.70 -15.31 9.35
C ILE A 59 5.77 -15.69 10.51
N TRP A 60 5.47 -14.73 11.39
CA TRP A 60 4.56 -14.92 12.51
C TRP A 60 3.15 -15.31 12.03
N VAL A 61 2.57 -14.57 11.07
CA VAL A 61 1.24 -14.84 10.52
C VAL A 61 1.16 -16.21 9.85
N VAL A 62 2.19 -16.64 9.12
CA VAL A 62 2.25 -17.98 8.53
C VAL A 62 2.18 -19.07 9.60
N GLY A 63 2.85 -18.87 10.74
CA GLY A 63 2.77 -19.77 11.89
C GLY A 63 1.34 -19.88 12.46
N PHE A 64 0.64 -18.76 12.59
CA PHE A 64 -0.76 -18.75 13.05
C PHE A 64 -1.71 -19.44 12.07
N ILE A 65 -1.55 -19.20 10.77
CA ILE A 65 -2.36 -19.86 9.74
C ILE A 65 -2.17 -21.38 9.81
N TRP A 66 -0.92 -21.83 9.97
CA TRP A 66 -0.61 -23.25 10.12
C TRP A 66 -1.27 -23.86 11.36
N GLN A 67 -1.23 -23.15 12.48
CA GLN A 67 -1.88 -23.57 13.73
C GLN A 67 -3.40 -23.70 13.56
N GLU A 68 -4.07 -22.69 12.99
CA GLU A 68 -5.52 -22.73 12.75
C GLU A 68 -5.91 -23.88 11.82
N PHE A 69 -5.12 -24.11 10.77
CA PHE A 69 -5.34 -25.23 9.86
C PHE A 69 -5.30 -26.55 10.63
N LYS A 70 -4.25 -26.80 11.42
CA LYS A 70 -4.13 -28.01 12.25
C LYS A 70 -5.31 -28.20 13.21
N GLN A 71 -5.82 -27.13 13.80
CA GLN A 71 -6.97 -27.16 14.71
C GLN A 71 -8.26 -27.55 13.96
N VAL A 72 -8.50 -26.97 12.78
CA VAL A 72 -9.65 -27.31 11.93
C VAL A 72 -9.63 -28.81 11.54
N PHE A 73 -8.46 -29.36 11.19
CA PHE A 73 -8.33 -30.79 10.85
C PHE A 73 -8.55 -31.73 12.03
N THR A 74 -8.15 -31.31 13.23
CA THR A 74 -8.21 -32.16 14.42
C THR A 74 -9.60 -32.14 15.07
N SER A 75 -10.20 -30.96 15.19
CA SER A 75 -11.52 -30.78 15.84
C SER A 75 -12.70 -30.97 14.89
N GLY A 76 -12.47 -30.86 13.57
CA GLY A 76 -13.52 -30.83 12.56
C GLY A 76 -14.17 -29.45 12.42
N MET A 77 -14.47 -29.05 11.17
CA MET A 77 -14.91 -27.69 10.83
C MET A 77 -16.17 -27.21 11.57
N ARG A 78 -17.15 -28.10 11.79
CA ARG A 78 -18.41 -27.74 12.48
C ARG A 78 -18.20 -27.40 13.95
N VAL A 79 -17.39 -28.17 14.66
CA VAL A 79 -17.09 -27.94 16.09
C VAL A 79 -16.18 -26.72 16.27
N TYR A 80 -15.28 -26.50 15.31
CA TYR A 80 -14.38 -25.35 15.31
C TYR A 80 -15.14 -24.01 15.27
N LEU A 81 -16.17 -23.89 14.42
CA LEU A 81 -16.94 -22.66 14.25
C LEU A 81 -17.91 -22.36 15.41
N THR A 82 -18.23 -23.34 16.25
CA THR A 82 -19.15 -23.14 17.39
C THR A 82 -18.50 -22.36 18.53
N ALA A 83 -17.17 -22.37 18.62
CA ALA A 83 -16.44 -21.62 19.64
C ALA A 83 -16.21 -20.17 19.19
N HIS A 84 -16.82 -19.21 19.89
CA HIS A 84 -16.72 -17.78 19.55
C HIS A 84 -15.27 -17.28 19.50
N SER A 85 -14.40 -17.82 20.35
CA SER A 85 -12.97 -17.46 20.37
C SER A 85 -12.23 -17.85 19.08
N ASN A 86 -12.56 -19.01 18.48
CA ASN A 86 -11.94 -19.44 17.22
C ASN A 86 -12.37 -18.56 16.04
N TYR A 87 -13.58 -18.00 16.08
CA TYR A 87 -14.03 -17.05 15.07
C TYR A 87 -13.18 -15.77 15.08
N VAL A 88 -12.89 -15.24 16.28
CA VAL A 88 -12.03 -14.05 16.44
C VAL A 88 -10.62 -14.34 15.90
N ASP A 89 -10.07 -15.51 16.21
CA ASP A 89 -8.74 -15.93 15.75
C ASP A 89 -8.66 -16.09 14.22
N CYS A 90 -9.67 -16.70 13.61
CA CYS A 90 -9.79 -16.79 12.16
C CYS A 90 -9.91 -15.39 11.50
N SER A 91 -10.75 -14.51 12.06
CA SER A 91 -10.94 -13.16 11.54
C SER A 91 -9.65 -12.33 11.60
N MET A 92 -8.90 -12.43 12.71
CA MET A 92 -7.62 -11.75 12.89
C MET A 92 -6.61 -12.19 11.81
N ASN A 93 -6.51 -13.49 11.56
CA ASN A 93 -5.62 -14.04 10.54
C ASN A 93 -6.01 -13.58 9.12
N ILE A 94 -7.31 -13.50 8.80
CA ILE A 94 -7.79 -12.95 7.53
C ILE A 94 -7.39 -11.49 7.36
N LEU A 95 -7.55 -10.66 8.40
CA LEU A 95 -7.16 -9.24 8.37
C LEU A 95 -5.65 -9.08 8.12
N TYR A 96 -4.81 -9.91 8.74
CA TYR A 96 -3.38 -9.90 8.48
C TYR A 96 -3.01 -10.36 7.07
N ILE A 97 -3.72 -11.35 6.51
CA ILE A 97 -3.53 -11.76 5.10
C ILE A 97 -3.91 -10.62 4.16
N LEU A 98 -5.03 -9.94 4.41
CA LEU A 98 -5.46 -8.78 3.61
C LEU A 98 -4.43 -7.67 3.64
N TYR A 99 -3.87 -7.34 4.81
CA TYR A 99 -2.75 -6.42 4.94
C TYR A 99 -1.59 -6.76 4.00
N PHE A 100 -1.14 -8.01 3.98
CA PHE A 100 -0.04 -8.44 3.11
C PHE A 100 -0.41 -8.42 1.62
N ILE A 101 -1.64 -8.80 1.26
CA ILE A 101 -2.12 -8.72 -0.14
C ILE A 101 -2.06 -7.28 -0.64
N PHE A 102 -2.54 -6.32 0.15
CA PHE A 102 -2.55 -4.91 -0.25
C PHE A 102 -1.15 -4.29 -0.30
N LEU A 103 -0.26 -4.63 0.64
CA LEU A 103 1.14 -4.24 0.57
C LEU A 103 1.84 -4.80 -0.65
N TYR A 104 1.68 -6.09 -0.93
CA TYR A 104 2.29 -6.74 -2.09
C TYR A 104 1.78 -6.12 -3.41
N SER A 105 0.48 -5.83 -3.49
CA SER A 105 -0.12 -5.11 -4.62
C SER A 105 0.53 -3.73 -4.82
N SER A 106 0.61 -2.93 -3.75
CA SER A 106 1.26 -1.60 -3.73
C SER A 106 2.72 -1.69 -4.23
N MET A 107 3.46 -2.72 -3.79
CA MET A 107 4.84 -2.97 -4.23
C MET A 107 4.91 -3.32 -5.73
N ILE A 108 4.02 -4.15 -6.27
CA ILE A 108 3.99 -4.49 -7.69
C ILE A 108 3.77 -3.24 -8.55
N TYR A 109 2.78 -2.41 -8.20
CA TYR A 109 2.47 -1.19 -8.96
C TYR A 109 3.62 -0.18 -8.90
N THR A 110 4.24 -0.01 -7.74
CA THR A 110 5.41 0.87 -7.55
C THR A 110 6.60 0.38 -8.37
N ARG A 111 6.92 -0.92 -8.32
CA ARG A 111 8.01 -1.53 -9.10
C ARG A 111 7.79 -1.41 -10.60
N THR A 112 6.57 -1.63 -11.07
CA THR A 112 6.21 -1.51 -12.49
C THR A 112 6.35 -0.06 -12.97
N SER A 113 5.89 0.89 -12.16
CA SER A 113 6.00 2.32 -12.44
C SER A 113 7.47 2.77 -12.47
N MET A 114 8.29 2.28 -11.54
CA MET A 114 9.71 2.61 -11.49
C MET A 114 10.51 2.03 -12.67
N LYS A 115 10.24 0.77 -13.05
CA LYS A 115 10.85 0.16 -14.24
C LYS A 115 10.53 0.97 -15.50
N THR A 116 9.28 1.41 -15.62
CA THR A 116 8.84 2.25 -16.74
C THR A 116 9.51 3.63 -16.71
N PHE A 117 9.59 4.26 -15.54
CA PHE A 117 10.23 5.56 -15.35
C PHE A 117 11.74 5.53 -15.64
N ARG A 118 12.44 4.45 -15.25
CA ARG A 118 13.86 4.27 -15.53
C ARG A 118 14.15 3.84 -16.97
N SER A 119 13.13 3.43 -17.74
CA SER A 119 13.32 3.05 -19.14
C SER A 119 13.66 4.27 -20.00
N GLY A 120 14.76 4.21 -20.75
CA GLY A 120 15.14 5.30 -21.66
C GLY A 120 14.12 5.52 -22.78
N GLU A 121 13.43 4.46 -23.20
CA GLU A 121 12.40 4.51 -24.25
C GLU A 121 11.21 5.42 -23.88
N TYR A 122 10.78 5.40 -22.61
CA TYR A 122 9.70 6.28 -22.16
C TYR A 122 10.08 7.76 -22.34
N TRP A 123 11.31 8.13 -22.01
CA TRP A 123 11.78 9.52 -22.14
C TRP A 123 11.97 9.97 -23.58
N LYS A 124 12.40 9.08 -24.49
CA LYS A 124 12.47 9.37 -25.93
C LYS A 124 11.10 9.75 -26.50
N HIS A 125 10.05 9.06 -26.08
CA HIS A 125 8.67 9.40 -26.48
C HIS A 125 8.17 10.70 -25.85
N MET A 126 8.59 11.00 -24.62
CA MET A 126 8.26 12.26 -23.94
C MET A 126 8.93 13.47 -24.58
N GLU A 127 10.17 13.33 -25.06
CA GLU A 127 10.88 14.41 -25.75
C GLU A 127 10.18 14.77 -27.08
N ASN A 128 9.74 13.75 -27.81
CA ASN A 128 9.02 13.92 -29.08
C ASN A 128 7.50 14.15 -28.91
N TYR A 129 6.99 14.35 -27.69
CA TYR A 129 5.56 14.42 -27.39
C TYR A 129 4.78 15.40 -28.28
N ASN A 130 5.36 16.58 -28.57
CA ASN A 130 4.68 17.62 -29.34
C ASN A 130 4.46 17.23 -30.81
N SER A 131 5.25 16.29 -31.35
CA SER A 131 5.10 15.79 -32.71
C SER A 131 4.21 14.54 -32.82
N LEU A 132 3.70 14.02 -31.70
CA LEU A 132 2.79 12.87 -31.68
C LEU A 132 1.34 13.28 -31.95
N THR A 133 0.56 12.35 -32.50
CA THR A 133 -0.91 12.48 -32.66
C THR A 133 -1.58 12.71 -31.30
N LYS A 134 -2.67 13.48 -31.28
CA LYS A 134 -3.43 13.83 -30.07
C LYS A 134 -3.86 12.62 -29.22
N GLU A 135 -4.24 11.51 -29.86
CA GLU A 135 -4.58 10.28 -29.15
C GLU A 135 -3.40 9.68 -28.37
N LYS A 136 -2.21 9.64 -28.98
CA LYS A 136 -0.99 9.15 -28.33
C LYS A 136 -0.55 10.12 -27.22
N GLN A 137 -0.73 11.42 -27.43
CA GLN A 137 -0.47 12.43 -26.41
C GLN A 137 -1.29 12.18 -25.14
N ASP A 138 -2.59 11.95 -25.27
CA ASP A 138 -3.46 11.64 -24.13
C ASP A 138 -3.05 10.34 -23.43
N HIS A 139 -2.67 9.31 -24.19
CA HIS A 139 -2.14 8.06 -23.63
C HIS A 139 -0.88 8.27 -22.78
N TYR A 140 0.10 9.03 -23.30
CA TYR A 140 1.35 9.30 -22.60
C TYR A 140 1.16 10.22 -21.38
N LEU A 141 0.22 11.17 -21.43
CA LEU A 141 -0.16 11.97 -20.26
C LEU A 141 -0.76 11.08 -19.16
N ALA A 142 -1.73 10.23 -19.49
CA ALA A 142 -2.34 9.30 -18.55
C ALA A 142 -1.30 8.34 -17.94
N LYS A 143 -0.39 7.82 -18.77
CA LYS A 143 0.72 6.96 -18.34
C LYS A 143 1.67 7.68 -17.37
N THR A 144 1.98 8.94 -17.63
CA THR A 144 2.81 9.78 -16.75
C THR A 144 2.15 10.01 -15.40
N TYR A 145 0.87 10.36 -15.42
CA TYR A 145 0.08 10.53 -14.20
C TYR A 145 0.07 9.25 -13.36
N HIS A 146 -0.18 8.10 -13.99
CA HIS A 146 -0.17 6.81 -13.31
C HIS A 146 1.19 6.48 -12.68
N ILE A 147 2.29 6.71 -13.41
CA ILE A 147 3.65 6.49 -12.90
C ILE A 147 3.92 7.38 -11.68
N LEU A 148 3.57 8.67 -11.76
CA LEU A 148 3.79 9.62 -10.67
C LEU A 148 2.92 9.30 -9.45
N TYR A 149 1.67 8.90 -9.66
CA TYR A 149 0.76 8.50 -8.59
C TYR A 149 1.38 7.38 -7.72
N TRP A 150 1.89 6.31 -8.35
CA TRP A 150 2.45 5.17 -7.63
C TRP A 150 3.86 5.41 -7.08
N LEU A 151 4.63 6.32 -7.67
CA LEU A 151 5.96 6.68 -7.17
C LEU A 151 5.90 7.68 -6.02
N ASN A 152 4.86 8.50 -5.94
CA ASN A 152 4.75 9.55 -4.94
C ASN A 152 4.36 8.98 -3.56
N ALA A 153 5.12 9.35 -2.53
CA ALA A 153 4.86 8.98 -1.14
C ALA A 153 3.89 9.94 -0.43
N ASP A 154 3.67 11.13 -0.96
CA ASP A 154 2.78 12.11 -0.33
C ASP A 154 1.33 11.62 -0.36
N ARG A 155 0.81 11.29 0.83
CA ARG A 155 -0.56 10.79 1.05
C ARG A 155 -1.64 11.72 0.54
N TYR A 156 -1.37 13.03 0.43
CA TYR A 156 -2.34 14.01 -0.06
C TYR A 156 -2.89 13.64 -1.45
N TYR A 157 -2.04 13.13 -2.35
CA TYR A 157 -2.44 12.84 -3.74
C TYR A 157 -3.00 11.44 -3.93
N TRP A 158 -3.01 10.63 -2.87
CA TRP A 158 -3.50 9.28 -2.94
C TRP A 158 -5.03 9.28 -2.97
N ASN A 159 -5.58 8.35 -3.73
CA ASN A 159 -7.01 8.10 -3.67
C ASN A 159 -7.36 7.46 -2.31
N SER A 160 -8.59 7.64 -1.83
CA SER A 160 -9.05 7.05 -0.57
C SER A 160 -8.93 5.52 -0.56
N GLY A 161 -9.14 4.89 -1.73
CA GLY A 161 -8.97 3.45 -1.93
C GLY A 161 -7.56 3.00 -2.30
N ASP A 162 -6.53 3.81 -2.05
CA ASP A 162 -5.14 3.39 -2.31
C ASP A 162 -4.81 2.12 -1.50
N SER A 163 -4.12 1.19 -2.14
CA SER A 163 -3.75 -0.09 -1.51
C SER A 163 -2.94 0.11 -0.23
N GLN A 164 -2.14 1.17 -0.11
CA GLN A 164 -1.37 1.45 1.10
C GLN A 164 -2.26 1.88 2.27
N ASN A 165 -3.22 2.76 2.02
CA ASN A 165 -4.20 3.19 3.04
C ASN A 165 -5.02 2.01 3.54
N LEU A 166 -5.44 1.15 2.61
CA LEU A 166 -6.23 -0.02 2.92
C LEU A 166 -5.41 -1.08 3.69
N ALA A 167 -4.14 -1.26 3.35
CA ALA A 167 -3.22 -2.09 4.13
C ALA A 167 -3.09 -1.58 5.57
N GLU A 168 -2.83 -0.29 5.78
CA GLU A 168 -2.75 0.30 7.12
C GLU A 168 -4.04 0.11 7.94
N ALA A 169 -5.20 0.26 7.29
CA ALA A 169 -6.49 0.02 7.92
C ALA A 169 -6.66 -1.45 8.37
N PHE A 170 -6.34 -2.41 7.51
CA PHE A 170 -6.41 -3.83 7.86
C PHE A 170 -5.42 -4.22 8.95
N PHE A 171 -4.23 -3.65 8.94
CA PHE A 171 -3.24 -3.85 10.00
C PHE A 171 -3.74 -3.32 11.35
N ALA A 172 -4.31 -2.12 11.37
CA ALA A 172 -4.90 -1.55 12.58
C ALA A 172 -6.07 -2.39 13.11
N MET A 173 -6.95 -2.87 12.23
CA MET A 173 -8.05 -3.77 12.61
C MET A 173 -7.53 -5.11 13.17
N GLY A 174 -6.46 -5.67 12.58
CA GLY A 174 -5.81 -6.86 13.10
C GLY A 174 -5.27 -6.67 14.52
N ASN A 175 -4.67 -5.51 14.81
CA ASN A 175 -4.22 -5.15 16.16
C ASN A 175 -5.38 -5.02 17.16
N VAL A 176 -6.51 -4.43 16.75
CA VAL A 176 -7.71 -4.36 17.59
C VAL A 176 -8.25 -5.76 17.90
N ALA A 177 -8.35 -6.63 16.89
CA ALA A 177 -8.77 -8.02 17.08
C ALA A 177 -7.82 -8.80 18.02
N SER A 178 -6.53 -8.52 17.94
CA SER A 178 -5.52 -9.11 18.84
C SER A 178 -5.75 -8.72 20.29
N ILE A 179 -6.10 -7.45 20.58
CA ILE A 179 -6.45 -7.00 21.92
C ILE A 179 -7.75 -7.64 22.39
N CYS A 180 -8.76 -7.73 21.52
CA CYS A 180 -10.02 -8.40 21.85
C CYS A 180 -9.79 -9.86 22.29
N ARG A 181 -8.90 -10.60 21.62
CA ARG A 181 -8.53 -11.98 22.01
C ARG A 181 -7.99 -12.05 23.44
N ILE A 182 -7.14 -11.10 23.84
CA ILE A 182 -6.60 -11.04 25.21
C ILE A 182 -7.74 -10.82 26.22
N CYS A 183 -8.68 -9.92 25.92
CA CYS A 183 -9.83 -9.66 26.79
C CYS A 183 -10.72 -10.90 26.99
N PHE A 184 -10.93 -11.70 25.95
CA PHE A 184 -11.65 -12.98 26.06
C PHE A 184 -10.91 -14.07 26.85
N LEU A 185 -9.61 -13.89 27.06
CA LEU A 185 -8.76 -14.82 27.82
C LEU A 185 -8.66 -14.46 29.32
N LEU A 186 -9.02 -13.21 29.69
CA LEU A 186 -9.05 -12.73 31.08
C LEU A 186 -9.99 -13.52 32.04
N PRO A 187 -11.14 -14.07 31.65
CA PRO A 187 -11.97 -14.86 32.55
C PRO A 187 -11.27 -16.12 33.10
N ILE A 188 -10.20 -16.57 32.43
CA ILE A 188 -9.49 -17.82 32.74
C ILE A 188 -8.42 -17.60 33.81
N ILE A 189 -7.92 -16.36 34.00
CA ILE A 189 -7.01 -16.02 35.10
C ILE A 189 -7.85 -15.79 36.37
N GLY A 190 -7.84 -16.80 37.26
CA GLY A 190 -8.75 -17.01 38.38
C GLY A 190 -8.89 -15.91 39.44
N PHE A 191 -8.26 -14.74 39.28
CA PHE A 191 -8.43 -13.58 40.17
C PHE A 191 -9.55 -12.62 39.71
N VAL A 192 -9.95 -12.64 38.43
CA VAL A 192 -10.96 -11.70 37.86
C VAL A 192 -12.31 -12.39 37.57
N GLY A 193 -12.36 -13.72 37.69
CA GLY A 193 -13.58 -14.52 37.47
C GLY A 193 -14.84 -14.01 38.20
N PRO A 194 -14.77 -13.63 39.49
CA PRO A 194 -15.95 -13.12 40.21
C PRO A 194 -16.43 -11.74 39.75
N LEU A 195 -15.58 -10.94 39.08
CA LEU A 195 -15.91 -9.57 38.67
C LEU A 195 -16.66 -9.52 37.32
N GLN A 196 -16.46 -10.52 36.45
CA GLN A 196 -17.10 -10.59 35.12
C GLN A 196 -18.49 -11.25 35.14
N VAL A 197 -18.82 -12.03 36.18
CA VAL A 197 -20.15 -12.65 36.32
C VAL A 197 -21.25 -11.63 36.67
N ASN A 198 -20.89 -10.45 37.16
CA ASN A 198 -21.84 -9.37 37.51
C ASN A 198 -22.23 -8.45 36.34
N ILE A 199 -21.75 -8.71 35.11
CA ILE A 199 -22.06 -7.88 33.92
C ILE A 199 -23.17 -8.52 33.05
N TYR A 200 -23.72 -9.66 33.48
CA TYR A 200 -24.97 -10.21 32.93
C TYR A 200 -26.14 -9.99 33.88
#